data_AF-A0A1V4IRA1-F1
#
_entry.id   AF-A0A1V4IRA1-F1
#
_cell.length_a   1.000
_cell.length_b   1.000
_cell.length_c   1.000
_cell.angle_alpha   90.00
_cell.angle_beta   90.00
_cell.angle_gamma   90.00
#
_symmetry.space_group_name_H-M   'P 1'
#
loop_
_entity.id
_entity.type
_entity.pdbx_description
1 polymer ?
#
loop_
_entity_poly.entity_id
_entity_poly.type
_entity_poly.pdbx_seq_one_letter_code
_entity_poly.pdbx_strand_id
1 'polypeptide(L)'
;MHSGNIPEDIKTEQDHVKWADVITFVNPVWWVGLPAVLKGYVDRVFSYGFACESVDGAPRGPLNGKKALLFCTTGSPNEYYAQNGMHNSRYIDRISYNYLS
;
A
#
# COMPACT_ATOMS: atom_id res chain seq x y z
N MET A 1 -15.92 15.19 -14.25
CA MET A 1 -14.72 14.90 -13.43
C MET A 1 -14.68 15.95 -12.34
N HIS A 2 -14.75 15.57 -11.06
CA HIS A 2 -14.78 16.54 -9.95
C HIS A 2 -13.50 17.39 -9.98
N SER A 3 -13.67 18.69 -9.78
CA SER A 3 -12.61 19.70 -9.72
C SER A 3 -11.62 19.42 -8.58
N GLY A 4 -10.58 18.64 -8.89
CA GLY A 4 -9.14 18.86 -8.63
C GLY A 4 -8.59 19.14 -7.22
N ASN A 5 -9.40 19.35 -6.18
CA ASN A 5 -8.88 19.72 -4.87
C ASN A 5 -8.68 18.49 -3.99
N ILE A 6 -7.42 18.17 -3.72
CA ILE A 6 -7.01 17.13 -2.78
C ILE A 6 -7.32 17.63 -1.35
N PRO A 7 -8.05 16.87 -0.52
CA PRO A 7 -8.27 17.24 0.88
C PRO A 7 -6.95 17.48 1.63
N GLU A 8 -6.92 18.44 2.56
CA GLU A 8 -5.67 18.86 3.22
C GLU A 8 -5.00 17.73 4.02
N ASP A 9 -5.80 16.87 4.65
CA ASP A 9 -5.29 15.69 5.35
C ASP A 9 -4.58 14.74 4.37
N ILE A 10 -5.15 14.53 3.18
CA ILE A 10 -4.54 13.70 2.14
C ILE A 10 -3.31 14.35 1.54
N LYS A 11 -3.34 15.67 1.30
CA LYS A 11 -2.18 16.40 0.78
C LYS A 11 -0.99 16.30 1.73
N THR A 12 -1.23 16.46 3.04
CA THR A 12 -0.19 16.33 4.08
C THR A 12 0.47 14.95 4.03
N GLU A 13 -0.32 13.89 3.96
CA GLU A 13 0.20 12.52 3.88
C GLU A 13 0.94 12.25 2.56
N GLN A 14 0.46 12.79 1.44
CA GLN A 14 1.17 12.72 0.17
C GLN A 14 2.52 13.46 0.22
N ASP A 15 2.61 14.57 0.95
CA ASP A 15 3.86 15.31 1.16
C ASP A 15 4.86 14.47 1.99
N HIS A 16 4.40 13.75 3.01
CA HIS A 16 5.23 12.77 3.73
C HIS A 16 5.71 11.63 2.83
N VAL A 17 4.82 11.07 2.00
CA VAL A 17 5.17 10.02 1.02
C VAL A 17 6.20 10.53 0.00
N LYS A 18 6.07 11.77 -0.47
CA LYS A 18 7.04 12.41 -1.38
C LYS A 18 8.41 12.57 -0.73
N TRP A 19 8.45 12.98 0.54
CA TRP A 19 9.69 13.16 1.29
C TRP A 19 10.41 11.84 1.58
N ALA A 20 9.67 10.77 1.88
CA ALA A 20 10.27 9.51 2.32
C ALA A 20 10.85 8.66 1.16
N ASP A 21 12.05 8.12 1.37
CA ASP A 21 12.64 7.06 0.51
C ASP A 21 12.10 5.67 0.87
N VAL A 22 11.78 5.46 2.16
CA VAL A 22 11.25 4.19 2.68
C VAL A 22 10.02 4.46 3.53
N ILE A 23 8.93 3.76 3.24
CA ILE A 23 7.65 3.86 3.96
C ILE A 23 7.40 2.53 4.67
N THR A 24 7.28 2.55 6.00
CA THR A 24 7.05 1.33 6.80
C THR A 24 5.64 1.34 7.37
N PHE A 25 4.85 0.32 7.06
CA PHE A 25 3.54 0.10 7.66
C PHE A 25 3.64 -0.91 8.79
N VAL A 26 3.38 -0.46 10.01
CA VAL A 26 3.35 -1.30 11.21
C VAL A 26 1.89 -1.59 11.55
N ASN A 27 1.44 -2.83 11.41
CA ASN A 27 0.03 -3.17 11.64
C ASN A 27 -0.18 -4.63 12.08
N PRO A 28 -1.26 -4.92 12.82
CA PRO A 28 -1.70 -6.29 13.00
C PRO A 28 -2.39 -6.82 11.75
N VAL A 29 -2.19 -8.10 11.45
CA VAL A 29 -2.91 -8.78 10.37
C VAL A 29 -4.31 -9.13 10.83
N TRP A 30 -5.30 -8.47 10.25
CA TRP A 30 -6.72 -8.76 10.50
C TRP A 30 -7.36 -9.29 9.22
N TRP A 31 -8.04 -10.43 9.33
CA TRP A 31 -8.69 -11.09 8.18
C TRP A 31 -7.76 -11.26 6.97
N VAL A 32 -6.51 -11.64 7.23
CA VAL A 32 -5.47 -11.87 6.20
C VAL A 32 -5.13 -10.60 5.38
N GLY A 33 -5.37 -9.41 5.94
CA GLY A 33 -5.10 -8.14 5.28
C GLY A 33 -4.83 -6.99 6.26
N LEU A 34 -4.97 -5.77 5.71
CA LEU A 34 -4.81 -4.52 6.47
C LEU A 34 -6.03 -4.28 7.38
N PRO A 35 -5.82 -3.69 8.57
CA PRO A 35 -6.91 -3.09 9.32
C PRO A 35 -7.70 -2.08 8.48
N ALA A 36 -9.00 -1.96 8.71
CA ALA A 36 -9.89 -1.12 7.90
C ALA A 36 -9.41 0.35 7.80
N VAL A 37 -8.92 0.91 8.91
CA VAL A 37 -8.37 2.28 8.93
C VAL A 37 -7.15 2.43 8.02
N LEU A 38 -6.25 1.44 8.01
CA LEU A 38 -5.06 1.46 7.17
C LEU A 38 -5.42 1.23 5.70
N LYS A 39 -6.40 0.37 5.42
CA LYS A 39 -6.94 0.22 4.06
C LYS A 39 -7.54 1.55 3.56
N GLY A 40 -8.31 2.24 4.39
CA GLY A 40 -8.87 3.55 4.05
C GLY A 40 -7.81 4.63 3.84
N TYR A 41 -6.74 4.63 4.64
CA TYR A 41 -5.58 5.48 4.42
C TYR A 41 -4.94 5.21 3.05
N VAL A 42 -4.68 3.94 2.72
CA VAL A 42 -4.09 3.56 1.44
C VAL A 42 -4.96 4.01 0.27
N ASP A 43 -6.27 3.77 0.34
CA ASP A 43 -7.22 4.12 -0.73
C ASP A 43 -7.32 5.62 -1.00
N ARG A 44 -7.18 6.46 0.04
CA ARG A 44 -7.27 7.92 -0.10
C ARG A 44 -5.94 8.55 -0.51
N VAL A 45 -4.84 8.13 0.12
CA VAL A 45 -3.51 8.72 -0.07
C VAL A 45 -2.87 8.26 -1.38
N PHE A 46 -2.93 6.97 -1.69
CA PHE A 46 -2.34 6.37 -2.90
C PHE A 46 -3.33 6.39 -4.06
N SER A 47 -3.87 7.57 -4.34
CA SER A 47 -4.92 7.80 -5.33
C SER A 47 -4.37 8.02 -6.75
N TYR A 48 -5.29 8.07 -7.73
CA TYR A 48 -4.96 8.32 -9.13
C TYR A 48 -4.31 9.70 -9.31
N GLY A 49 -3.25 9.77 -10.12
CA GLY A 49 -2.44 10.98 -10.34
C GLY A 49 -1.34 11.20 -9.29
N PHE A 50 -1.32 10.38 -8.22
CA PHE A 50 -0.25 10.41 -7.22
C PHE A 50 0.52 9.09 -7.14
N ALA A 51 -0.18 7.96 -6.95
CA ALA A 51 0.44 6.64 -6.82
C ALA A 51 0.21 5.73 -8.03
N CYS A 52 -0.79 6.02 -8.84
CA CYS A 52 -1.10 5.30 -10.08
C CYS A 52 -1.65 6.29 -11.09
N GLU A 53 -1.26 6.17 -12.36
CA GLU A 53 -1.86 6.91 -13.46
C GLU A 53 -1.84 6.07 -14.74
N SER A 54 -2.55 6.52 -15.77
CA SER A 54 -2.52 5.93 -17.10
C SER A 54 -1.94 6.94 -18.08
N VAL A 55 -0.87 6.54 -18.79
CA VAL A 55 -0.25 7.33 -19.86
C VAL A 55 -0.31 6.50 -21.14
N ASP A 56 -0.94 7.04 -22.18
CA ASP A 56 -1.15 6.36 -23.47
C ASP A 56 -1.83 4.99 -23.34
N GLY A 57 -2.71 4.84 -22.35
CA GLY A 57 -3.43 3.58 -22.07
C GLY A 57 -2.63 2.55 -21.27
N ALA A 58 -1.36 2.84 -20.94
CA ALA A 58 -0.53 1.98 -20.12
C ALA A 58 -0.49 2.45 -18.65
N PRO A 59 -0.55 1.52 -17.67
CA PRO A 59 -0.43 1.87 -16.26
C PRO A 59 0.99 2.38 -15.94
N ARG A 60 1.09 3.46 -15.18
CA ARG A 60 2.33 4.05 -14.70
C ARG A 60 2.27 4.31 -13.19
N GLY A 61 3.31 3.89 -12.48
CA GLY A 61 3.54 4.22 -11.07
C GLY A 61 4.40 5.49 -10.96
N PRO A 62 3.93 6.60 -10.36
CA PRO A 62 4.70 7.84 -10.25
C PRO A 62 5.70 7.83 -9.07
N LEU A 63 5.60 6.85 -8.18
CA LEU A 63 6.39 6.71 -6.94
C LEU A 63 7.67 5.87 -7.12
N ASN A 64 8.29 5.93 -8.30
CA ASN A 64 9.49 5.15 -8.61
C ASN A 64 10.64 5.47 -7.65
N GLY A 65 11.44 4.45 -7.30
CA GLY A 65 12.59 4.58 -6.40
C GLY A 65 12.26 4.56 -4.90
N LYS A 66 10.99 4.69 -4.53
CA LYS A 66 10.53 4.54 -3.14
C LYS A 66 10.40 3.07 -2.76
N LYS A 67 10.72 2.74 -1.51
CA LYS A 67 10.58 1.38 -0.95
C LYS A 67 9.44 1.35 0.07
N ALA A 68 8.75 0.22 0.13
CA ALA A 68 7.74 -0.04 1.15
C ALA A 68 8.13 -1.27 1.97
N LEU A 69 7.97 -1.20 3.29
CA LEU A 69 8.15 -2.30 4.23
C LEU A 69 6.85 -2.53 5.00
N LEU A 70 6.51 -3.79 5.20
CA LEU A 70 5.36 -4.19 6.02
C LEU A 70 5.89 -4.90 7.26
N PHE A 71 5.66 -4.31 8.43
CA PHE A 71 5.89 -4.96 9.72
C PHE A 71 4.55 -5.41 10.29
N CYS A 72 4.29 -6.70 10.16
CA CYS A 72 3.00 -7.30 10.44
C CYS A 72 3.07 -8.16 11.70
N THR A 73 2.20 -7.89 12.68
CA THR A 73 2.03 -8.78 13.84
C THR A 73 0.87 -9.76 13.60
N THR A 74 1.00 -10.99 14.07
CA THR A 74 -0.01 -12.05 13.89
C THR A 74 -0.40 -12.67 15.23
N GLY A 75 -1.62 -13.19 15.31
CA GLY A 75 -2.12 -13.89 16.51
C GLY A 75 -1.65 -15.34 16.61
N SER A 76 -1.28 -15.97 15.50
CA SER A 76 -0.79 -17.36 15.46
C SER A 76 0.71 -17.42 15.10
N PRO A 77 1.40 -18.53 15.43
CA PRO A 77 2.77 -18.78 14.99
C PRO A 77 2.90 -18.80 13.47
N ASN A 78 4.10 -18.46 12.98
CA ASN A 78 4.36 -18.33 11.55
C ASN A 78 4.15 -19.64 10.77
N GLU A 79 4.50 -20.77 11.38
CA GLU A 79 4.36 -22.11 10.78
C GLU A 79 2.90 -22.42 10.44
N TYR A 80 1.96 -21.97 11.27
CA TYR A 80 0.54 -22.15 11.04
C TYR A 80 0.07 -21.39 9.79
N TYR A 81 0.54 -20.17 9.59
CA TYR A 81 0.23 -19.38 8.39
C TYR A 81 0.85 -20.01 7.13
N ALA A 82 2.05 -20.59 7.24
CA ALA A 82 2.73 -21.24 6.12
C ALA A 82 2.03 -22.53 5.69
N GLN A 83 1.72 -23.43 6.62
CA GLN A 83 1.10 -24.72 6.34
C GLN A 83 -0.30 -24.59 5.72
N ASN A 84 -1.04 -23.53 6.09
CA ASN A 84 -2.40 -23.29 5.61
C ASN A 84 -2.44 -22.34 4.39
N GLY A 85 -1.29 -22.03 3.77
CA GLY A 85 -1.23 -21.19 2.57
C GLY A 85 -1.61 -19.72 2.80
N MET A 86 -1.72 -19.28 4.06
CA MET A 86 -2.21 -17.94 4.40
C MET A 86 -1.21 -16.84 4.05
N HIS A 87 0.09 -17.13 3.98
CA HIS A 87 1.07 -16.18 3.42
C HIS A 87 0.76 -15.86 1.96
N ASN A 88 0.42 -16.87 1.17
CA ASN A 88 0.11 -16.71 -0.25
C ASN A 88 -1.23 -16.00 -0.51
N SER A 89 -2.12 -16.00 0.50
CA SER A 89 -3.42 -15.33 0.43
C SER A 89 -3.33 -13.82 0.71
N ARG A 90 -2.20 -13.30 1.16
CA ARG A 90 -2.05 -11.86 1.41
C ARG A 90 -1.98 -11.13 0.07
N TYR A 91 -3.02 -10.37 -0.23
CA TYR A 91 -3.09 -9.54 -1.43
C TYR A 91 -1.91 -8.56 -1.59
N ILE A 92 -1.27 -8.21 -0.47
CA ILE A 92 -0.16 -7.25 -0.43
C ILE A 92 1.16 -7.87 -0.89
N ASP A 93 1.42 -9.14 -0.55
CA ASP A 93 2.66 -9.84 -0.91
C ASP A 93 2.76 -10.08 -2.43
N ARG A 94 1.62 -10.22 -3.13
CA ARG A 94 1.58 -10.37 -4.59
C ARG A 94 1.79 -9.06 -5.37
N ILE A 95 1.45 -7.90 -4.79
CA ILE A 95 1.62 -6.60 -5.45
C ILE A 95 3.09 -6.16 -5.38
N SER A 96 3.77 -6.43 -4.26
CA SER A 96 5.19 -6.10 -4.09
C SER A 96 6.11 -6.81 -5.10
N TYR A 97 5.75 -8.01 -5.56
CA TYR A 97 6.57 -8.76 -6.52
C TYR A 97 6.40 -8.33 -7.99
N ASN A 98 5.27 -7.72 -8.37
CA ASN A 98 4.96 -7.45 -9.78
C ASN A 98 5.12 -5.99 -10.21
N TYR A 99 5.37 -5.07 -9.27
CA TYR A 99 5.40 -3.63 -9.57
C TYR A 99 6.66 -2.91 -9.06
N LEU A 100 7.66 -3.65 -8.57
CA LEU A 100 8.97 -3.11 -8.13
C LEU A 100 10.16 -3.68 -8.93
N SER A 101 9.90 -4.33 -10.08
CA SER A 101 10.90 -4.77 -11.06
C SER A 101 10.71 -4.05 -12.38
#